data_AF-A0A3C0GJI9-F1
#
_entry.id   AF-A0A3C0GJI9-F1
#
_cell.length_a   1.000
_cell.length_b   1.000
_cell.length_c   1.000
_cell.angle_alpha   90.00
_cell.angle_beta   90.00
_cell.angle_gamma   90.00
#
_symmetry.space_group_name_H-M   'P 1'
#
loop_
_entity.id
_entity.type
_entity.pdbx_description
1 polymer ?
#
loop_
_entity_poly.entity_id
_entity_poly.type
_entity_poly.pdbx_seq_one_letter_code
_entity_poly.pdbx_strand_id
1 'polypeptide(L)'
;MQAARIKKIVSISFLYSGERVRIGVDKDGKFQIPRVKTAAQRLRPKLYPHSAKEFVEHEKVRESDPVLTLDDGSKIRVYLGGDPTGMIALAASAIDNHDSAHKTNKYAVKSKRKESKVRKPKTKLNKMSGFVGDYKDSRDYDEYDSYGLFNYPTPNDYDEED
;
A
#
# COMPACT_ATOMS: atom_id res chain seq x y z
N MET A 1 -9.92 -14.24 -32.84
CA MET A 1 -9.82 -14.63 -31.41
C MET A 1 -9.00 -13.57 -30.72
N GLN A 2 -9.58 -12.76 -29.84
CA GLN A 2 -8.80 -11.81 -29.03
C GLN A 2 -8.09 -12.58 -27.93
N ALA A 3 -6.77 -12.40 -27.80
CA ALA A 3 -6.03 -12.96 -26.68
C ALA A 3 -6.60 -12.39 -25.38
N ALA A 4 -6.99 -13.26 -24.45
CA ALA A 4 -7.48 -12.84 -23.15
C ALA A 4 -6.35 -12.12 -22.41
N ARG A 5 -6.46 -10.79 -22.30
CA ARG A 5 -5.53 -9.98 -21.51
C ARG A 5 -5.67 -10.37 -20.04
N ILE A 6 -4.54 -10.66 -19.39
CA ILE A 6 -4.50 -10.92 -17.95
C ILE A 6 -4.94 -9.64 -17.24
N LYS A 7 -6.11 -9.71 -16.60
CA LYS A 7 -6.70 -8.57 -15.88
C LYS A 7 -5.94 -8.36 -14.57
N LYS A 8 -5.62 -7.11 -14.26
CA LYS A 8 -4.88 -6.74 -13.03
C LYS A 8 -5.85 -6.23 -11.99
N ILE A 9 -5.63 -6.60 -10.74
CA ILE A 9 -6.38 -6.04 -9.61
C ILE A 9 -5.87 -4.62 -9.37
N VAL A 10 -6.79 -3.65 -9.26
CA VAL A 10 -6.47 -2.24 -8.96
C VAL A 10 -6.79 -1.91 -7.51
N SER A 11 -7.85 -2.49 -6.97
CA SER A 11 -8.25 -2.30 -5.58
C SER A 11 -9.12 -3.43 -5.08
N ILE A 12 -9.11 -3.65 -3.77
CA ILE A 12 -10.01 -4.58 -3.07
C ILE A 12 -10.91 -3.74 -2.18
N SER A 13 -12.21 -4.05 -2.16
CA SER A 13 -13.18 -3.40 -1.27
C SER A 13 -13.89 -4.42 -0.41
N PHE A 14 -14.25 -4.05 0.82
CA PHE A 14 -14.95 -4.91 1.77
C PHE A 14 -15.88 -4.07 2.64
N LEU A 15 -16.91 -4.69 3.21
CA LEU A 15 -17.90 -4.05 4.06
C LEU A 15 -17.37 -3.95 5.49
N TYR A 16 -17.24 -2.73 6.02
CA TYR A 16 -16.78 -2.47 7.38
C TYR A 16 -17.69 -1.44 8.03
N SER A 17 -18.28 -1.78 9.18
CA SER A 17 -19.20 -0.90 9.91
C SER A 17 -20.33 -0.27 9.06
N GLY A 18 -20.87 -1.04 8.11
CA GLY A 18 -21.94 -0.58 7.22
C GLY A 18 -21.48 0.17 5.97
N GLU A 19 -20.19 0.51 5.85
CA GLU A 19 -19.62 1.20 4.70
C GLU A 19 -18.68 0.28 3.89
N ARG A 20 -18.64 0.43 2.56
CA ARG A 20 -17.66 -0.29 1.73
C ARG A 20 -16.34 0.46 1.70
N VAL A 21 -15.37 -0.04 2.44
CA VAL A 21 -14.00 0.49 2.45
C VAL A 21 -13.25 -0.04 1.23
N ARG A 22 -12.56 0.85 0.50
CA ARG A 22 -11.76 0.51 -0.68
C ARG A 22 -10.27 0.69 -0.39
N ILE A 23 -9.48 -0.37 -0.60
CA ILE A 23 -8.02 -0.37 -0.46
C ILE A 23 -7.38 -0.51 -1.83
N GLY A 24 -6.56 0.48 -2.19
CA GLY A 24 -5.78 0.49 -3.43
C GLY A 24 -4.55 -0.43 -3.35
N VAL A 25 -4.06 -0.81 -4.53
CA VAL A 25 -2.79 -1.50 -4.69
C VAL A 25 -1.62 -0.53 -4.51
N ASP A 26 -0.64 -0.91 -3.70
CA ASP A 26 0.65 -0.20 -3.56
C ASP A 26 1.58 -0.46 -4.76
N LYS A 27 2.67 0.30 -4.90
CA LYS A 27 3.66 0.15 -5.99
C LYS A 27 4.24 -1.27 -6.08
N ASP A 28 4.30 -1.96 -4.95
CA ASP A 28 4.79 -3.33 -4.83
C ASP A 28 3.72 -4.40 -5.14
N GLY A 29 2.51 -4.02 -5.52
CA GLY A 29 1.41 -4.97 -5.72
C GLY A 29 0.84 -5.51 -4.41
N LYS A 30 0.85 -4.72 -3.34
CA LYS A 30 0.41 -5.14 -2.00
C LYS A 30 -0.73 -4.27 -1.48
N PHE A 31 -1.47 -4.80 -0.52
CA PHE A 31 -2.60 -4.15 0.12
C PHE A 31 -2.28 -3.91 1.59
N GLN A 32 -2.56 -2.71 2.07
CA GLN A 32 -2.16 -2.30 3.41
C GLN A 32 -3.34 -2.42 4.40
N ILE A 33 -3.12 -3.13 5.52
CA ILE A 33 -4.09 -3.22 6.63
C ILE A 33 -3.46 -2.60 7.88
N PRO A 34 -4.18 -1.73 8.61
CA PRO A 34 -3.70 -1.21 9.89
C PRO A 34 -3.72 -2.31 10.96
N ARG A 35 -2.58 -2.55 11.59
CA ARG A 35 -2.50 -3.47 12.72
C ARG A 35 -2.78 -2.71 14.02
N VAL A 36 -3.99 -2.87 14.53
CA VAL A 36 -4.36 -2.35 15.86
C VAL A 36 -3.71 -3.27 16.89
N LYS A 37 -2.62 -2.82 17.54
CA LYS A 37 -2.10 -3.50 18.73
C LYS A 37 -2.82 -2.90 19.94
N THR A 38 -3.44 -3.75 20.75
CA THR A 38 -4.22 -3.42 21.96
C THR A 38 -3.38 -2.82 23.12
N ALA A 39 -2.18 -2.29 22.85
CA ALA A 39 -1.32 -1.73 23.88
C ALA A 39 -1.26 -0.21 23.72
N ALA A 40 -1.90 0.47 24.67
CA ALA A 40 -1.83 1.88 24.98
C ALA A 40 -0.55 2.57 24.47
N GLN A 41 -0.67 3.35 23.40
CA GLN A 41 0.10 4.58 23.17
C GLN A 41 -0.33 5.23 21.85
N ARG A 42 -0.33 6.56 21.84
CA ARG A 42 -0.67 7.51 20.76
C ARG A 42 0.23 7.39 19.50
N LEU A 43 0.62 6.18 19.11
CA LEU A 43 1.46 5.91 17.94
C LEU A 43 0.56 5.54 16.77
N ARG A 44 0.73 6.27 15.66
CA ARG A 44 -0.02 6.06 14.41
C ARG A 44 -0.05 4.57 14.06
N PRO A 45 -1.21 4.00 13.68
CA PRO A 45 -1.32 2.58 13.36
C PRO A 45 -0.35 2.22 12.24
N LYS A 46 0.53 1.26 12.50
CA LYS A 46 1.48 0.79 11.48
C LYS A 46 0.71 -0.02 10.44
N LEU A 47 0.78 0.42 9.19
CA LEU A 47 0.22 -0.28 8.05
C LEU A 47 1.11 -1.48 7.70
N TYR A 48 0.50 -2.65 7.58
CA TYR A 48 1.19 -3.89 7.21
C TYR A 48 0.81 -4.27 5.77
N PRO A 49 1.79 -4.52 4.89
CA PRO A 49 1.52 -4.83 3.51
C PRO A 49 1.32 -6.34 3.30
N HIS A 50 0.15 -6.71 2.79
CA HIS A 50 -0.31 -8.07 2.50
C HIS A 50 -0.38 -8.31 0.99
N SER A 51 -0.23 -9.56 0.56
CA SER A 51 -0.57 -9.96 -0.82
C SER A 51 -2.09 -9.91 -1.06
N ALA A 52 -2.54 -10.02 -2.31
CA ALA A 52 -3.98 -10.07 -2.60
C ALA A 52 -4.63 -11.25 -1.88
N LYS A 53 -3.97 -12.42 -1.90
CA LYS A 53 -4.45 -13.62 -1.22
C LYS A 53 -4.53 -13.44 0.28
N GLU A 54 -3.45 -12.98 0.91
CA GLU A 54 -3.38 -12.76 2.36
C GLU A 54 -4.40 -11.73 2.83
N PHE A 55 -4.63 -10.67 2.03
CA PHE A 55 -5.59 -9.63 2.36
C PHE A 55 -7.02 -10.17 2.37
N VAL A 56 -7.39 -10.95 1.36
CA VAL A 56 -8.73 -11.51 1.20
C VAL A 56 -9.02 -12.60 2.25
N GLU A 57 -8.01 -13.39 2.61
CA GLU A 57 -8.12 -14.45 3.62
C GLU A 57 -8.05 -13.94 5.07
N HIS A 58 -7.73 -12.65 5.27
CA HIS A 58 -7.65 -12.04 6.59
C HIS A 58 -9.01 -12.13 7.30
N GLU A 59 -9.04 -12.54 8.58
CA GLU A 59 -10.26 -12.80 9.37
C GLU A 59 -11.33 -11.71 9.20
N LYS A 60 -10.94 -10.45 9.42
CA LYS A 60 -11.84 -9.29 9.28
C LYS A 60 -12.34 -8.99 7.86
N VAL A 61 -11.60 -9.39 6.83
CA VAL A 61 -11.92 -9.10 5.43
C VAL A 61 -12.73 -10.24 4.83
N ARG A 62 -12.38 -11.48 5.17
CA ARG A 62 -12.96 -12.71 4.66
C ARG A 62 -14.46 -12.78 4.91
N GLU A 63 -14.91 -12.37 6.09
CA GLU A 63 -16.33 -12.34 6.49
C GLU A 63 -17.08 -11.08 6.01
N SER A 64 -16.38 -10.14 5.36
CA SER A 64 -16.85 -8.78 5.08
C SER A 64 -17.16 -8.54 3.60
N ASP A 65 -17.71 -9.52 2.88
CA ASP A 65 -18.04 -9.43 1.44
C ASP A 65 -16.94 -8.76 0.57
N PRO A 66 -15.73 -9.35 0.49
CA PRO A 66 -14.66 -8.78 -0.30
C PRO A 66 -14.98 -8.82 -1.81
N VAL A 67 -14.69 -7.71 -2.48
CA VAL A 67 -14.87 -7.49 -3.92
C VAL A 67 -13.59 -6.95 -4.53
N LEU A 68 -13.12 -7.63 -5.56
CA LEU A 68 -11.98 -7.22 -6.39
C LEU A 68 -12.47 -6.23 -7.45
N THR A 69 -11.74 -5.15 -7.65
CA THR A 69 -11.90 -4.24 -8.80
C THR A 69 -10.73 -4.42 -9.74
N LEU A 70 -11.02 -4.74 -10.99
CA LEU A 70 -10.04 -4.99 -12.03
C LEU A 70 -9.71 -3.71 -12.83
N ASP A 71 -8.70 -3.77 -13.68
CA ASP A 71 -8.19 -2.64 -14.48
C ASP A 71 -9.15 -2.16 -15.57
N ASP A 72 -10.07 -3.02 -16.00
CA ASP A 72 -11.19 -2.67 -16.87
C ASP A 72 -12.37 -2.02 -16.13
N GLY A 73 -12.26 -1.84 -14.80
CA GLY A 73 -13.32 -1.34 -13.94
C GLY A 73 -14.37 -2.40 -13.56
N SER A 74 -14.24 -3.64 -14.05
CA SER A 74 -15.12 -4.72 -13.66
C SER A 74 -14.92 -5.11 -12.19
N LYS A 75 -16.00 -5.56 -11.55
CA LYS A 75 -16.02 -5.94 -10.14
C LYS A 75 -16.35 -7.41 -10.01
N ILE A 76 -15.56 -8.12 -9.23
CA ILE A 76 -15.73 -9.56 -8.98
C ILE A 76 -15.82 -9.77 -7.48
N ARG A 77 -16.94 -10.34 -7.01
CA ARG A 77 -17.03 -10.84 -5.63
C ARG A 77 -16.06 -11.99 -5.45
N VAL A 78 -15.38 -12.03 -4.30
CA VAL A 78 -14.46 -13.12 -4.01
C VAL A 78 -15.23 -14.38 -3.62
N TYR A 79 -16.22 -14.24 -2.76
CA TYR A 79 -16.96 -15.35 -2.16
C TYR A 79 -18.42 -15.38 -2.65
N LEU A 80 -18.97 -16.59 -2.79
CA LEU A 80 -20.37 -16.80 -3.15
C LEU A 80 -21.26 -16.57 -1.93
N GLY A 81 -22.22 -15.64 -2.04
CA GLY A 81 -23.25 -15.45 -1.01
C GLY A 81 -22.75 -15.02 0.37
N GLY A 82 -21.53 -14.47 0.47
CA GLY A 82 -20.90 -14.12 1.74
C GLY A 82 -20.35 -15.32 2.52
N ASP A 83 -20.41 -16.54 1.96
CA ASP A 83 -19.79 -17.72 2.55
C ASP A 83 -18.29 -17.77 2.18
N PRO A 84 -17.39 -17.60 3.14
CA PRO A 84 -15.99 -17.50 2.87
C PRO A 84 -15.31 -18.85 2.53
N THR A 85 -16.05 -19.96 2.49
CA THR A 85 -15.57 -21.26 2.01
C THR A 85 -15.66 -21.38 0.49
N GLY A 86 -16.62 -20.71 -0.14
CA GLY A 86 -16.90 -20.78 -1.57
C GLY A 86 -16.22 -19.69 -2.39
N MET A 87 -14.89 -19.73 -2.53
CA MET A 87 -14.17 -18.77 -3.37
C MET A 87 -14.50 -18.98 -4.86
N ILE A 88 -14.86 -17.90 -5.54
CA ILE A 88 -15.15 -17.89 -6.97
C ILE A 88 -13.85 -18.13 -7.76
N ALA A 89 -13.87 -19.10 -8.69
CA ALA A 89 -12.70 -19.47 -9.48
C ALA A 89 -12.08 -18.29 -10.25
N LEU A 90 -12.90 -17.38 -10.78
CA LEU A 90 -12.44 -16.16 -11.44
C LEU A 90 -11.69 -15.23 -10.47
N ALA A 91 -12.17 -15.10 -9.24
CA ALA A 91 -11.51 -14.29 -8.22
C ALA A 91 -10.18 -14.90 -7.80
N ALA A 92 -10.14 -16.22 -7.57
CA ALA A 92 -8.92 -16.96 -7.25
C ALA A 92 -7.86 -16.79 -8.34
N SER A 93 -8.24 -16.96 -9.61
CA SER A 93 -7.32 -16.76 -10.74
C SER A 93 -6.80 -15.32 -10.83
N ALA A 94 -7.65 -14.31 -10.60
CA ALA A 94 -7.22 -12.93 -10.60
C ALA A 94 -6.21 -12.64 -9.47
N ILE A 95 -6.45 -13.18 -8.27
CA ILE A 95 -5.57 -13.06 -7.11
C ILE A 95 -4.20 -13.71 -7.40
N ASP A 96 -4.19 -14.96 -7.87
CA ASP A 96 -2.96 -15.69 -8.16
C ASP A 96 -2.13 -15.02 -9.25
N ASN A 97 -2.78 -14.54 -10.31
CA ASN A 97 -2.13 -13.82 -11.40
C ASN A 97 -1.52 -12.49 -10.91
N HIS A 98 -2.25 -11.74 -10.10
CA HIS A 98 -1.76 -10.50 -9.52
C HIS A 98 -0.54 -10.75 -8.63
N ASP A 99 -0.65 -11.66 -7.67
CA ASP A 99 0.44 -11.95 -6.74
C ASP A 99 1.68 -12.52 -7.47
N SER A 100 1.48 -13.32 -8.51
CA SER A 100 2.56 -13.85 -9.34
C SER A 100 3.27 -12.77 -10.15
N ALA A 101 2.53 -11.81 -10.72
CA ALA A 101 3.08 -10.70 -11.47
C ALA A 101 3.98 -9.78 -10.60
N HIS A 102 3.67 -9.68 -9.31
CA HIS A 102 4.39 -8.82 -8.36
C HIS A 102 5.49 -9.55 -7.55
N LYS A 103 5.54 -10.90 -7.59
CA LYS A 103 6.63 -11.69 -6.98
C LYS A 103 7.97 -11.56 -7.70
N THR A 104 7.97 -11.36 -9.02
CA THR A 104 9.16 -11.48 -9.89
C THR A 104 10.12 -10.28 -9.83
N ASN A 105 9.71 -9.13 -9.29
CA ASN A 105 10.52 -7.91 -9.31
C ASN A 105 11.62 -7.81 -8.25
N LYS A 106 11.73 -8.76 -7.32
CA LYS A 106 12.75 -8.70 -6.24
C LYS A 106 14.18 -9.04 -6.70
N TYR A 107 14.33 -9.76 -7.80
CA TYR A 107 15.64 -10.25 -8.28
C TYR A 107 16.27 -9.37 -9.38
N ALA A 108 15.48 -8.57 -10.10
CA ALA A 108 15.98 -7.73 -11.21
C ALA A 108 16.75 -6.48 -10.75
N VAL A 109 16.57 -6.01 -9.51
CA VAL A 109 17.15 -4.75 -9.02
C VAL A 109 18.60 -4.91 -8.52
N LYS A 110 19.08 -6.14 -8.30
CA LYS A 110 20.44 -6.37 -7.77
C LYS A 110 21.57 -6.27 -8.82
N SER A 111 21.27 -6.21 -10.12
CA SER A 111 22.31 -6.25 -11.17
C SER A 111 22.88 -4.89 -11.59
N LYS A 112 22.31 -3.75 -11.18
CA LYS A 112 22.76 -2.41 -11.65
C LYS A 112 23.55 -1.56 -10.65
N ARG A 113 24.02 -2.13 -9.53
CA ARG A 113 24.75 -1.38 -8.46
C ARG A 113 26.23 -1.73 -8.31
N LYS A 114 26.89 -2.20 -9.37
CA LYS A 114 28.36 -2.39 -9.37
C LYS A 114 28.98 -1.80 -10.62
N GLU A 115 28.95 -0.48 -10.77
CA GLU A 115 29.97 0.20 -11.57
C GLU A 115 30.02 1.70 -11.22
N SER A 116 31.26 2.20 -11.09
CA SER A 116 31.67 3.58 -10.79
C SER A 116 31.65 4.06 -9.32
N LYS A 117 32.64 3.61 -8.54
CA LYS A 117 33.36 4.51 -7.64
C LYS A 117 34.85 4.51 -8.03
N VAL A 118 35.17 5.22 -9.12
CA VAL A 118 36.53 5.72 -9.35
C VAL A 118 36.82 6.68 -8.20
N ARG A 119 37.64 6.23 -7.24
CA ARG A 119 38.09 7.05 -6.12
C ARG A 119 39.04 8.13 -6.65
N LYS A 120 38.62 9.40 -6.65
CA LYS A 120 39.58 10.51 -6.84
C LYS A 120 40.52 10.56 -5.63
N PRO A 121 41.84 10.82 -5.81
CA PRO A 121 42.79 10.91 -4.71
C PRO A 121 42.52 12.16 -3.86
N LYS A 122 42.59 12.00 -2.53
CA LYS A 122 42.40 13.09 -1.56
C LYS A 122 43.69 13.89 -1.45
N THR A 123 43.72 15.11 -1.98
CA THR A 123 44.71 16.12 -1.59
C THR A 123 44.27 16.79 -0.29
N LYS A 124 45.14 16.77 0.72
CA LYS A 124 44.96 17.51 1.97
C LYS A 124 45.39 18.96 1.72
N LEU A 125 44.50 19.94 1.93
CA LEU A 125 44.90 21.33 2.04
C LEU A 125 44.13 22.03 3.17
N ASN A 126 44.85 22.92 3.84
CA ASN A 126 44.67 23.39 5.21
C ASN A 126 43.49 24.34 5.44
N LYS A 127 43.08 24.39 6.71
CA LYS A 127 42.21 25.39 7.35
C LYS A 127 42.67 26.82 7.06
N MET A 128 41.74 27.69 6.65
CA MET A 128 41.70 29.08 7.12
C MET A 128 40.25 29.53 7.30
N SER A 129 40.06 30.27 8.38
CA SER A 129 38.88 30.94 8.90
C SER A 129 38.30 32.00 7.94
N GLY A 130 36.98 32.16 7.94
CA GLY A 130 36.32 33.29 7.29
C GLY A 130 34.81 33.29 7.51
N PHE A 131 34.39 34.19 8.38
CA PHE A 131 33.01 34.55 8.73
C PHE A 131 32.27 35.17 7.53
N VAL A 132 30.92 35.18 7.58
CA VAL A 132 29.93 35.99 6.82
C VAL A 132 29.00 35.21 5.86
N GLY A 133 27.70 35.24 6.19
CA GLY A 133 26.68 35.70 5.25
C GLY A 133 25.79 34.66 4.56
N ASP A 134 24.48 34.80 4.82
CA ASP A 134 23.35 34.45 3.96
C ASP A 134 22.92 32.98 3.81
N TYR A 135 22.09 32.56 4.78
CA TYR A 135 21.06 31.55 4.54
C TYR A 135 19.95 32.15 3.67
N LYS A 136 19.99 31.91 2.37
CA LYS A 136 18.77 31.79 1.54
C LYS A 136 18.57 30.32 1.20
N ASP A 137 17.81 29.67 2.08
CA ASP A 137 17.25 28.34 1.91
C ASP A 137 16.08 28.45 0.92
N SER A 138 16.38 28.49 -0.39
CA SER A 138 15.37 28.29 -1.43
C SER A 138 15.12 26.79 -1.55
N ARG A 139 14.39 26.25 -0.59
CA ARG A 139 13.64 25.01 -0.82
C ARG A 139 12.45 25.41 -1.66
N ASP A 140 12.53 25.14 -2.96
CA ASP A 140 11.34 24.83 -3.74
C ASP A 140 10.76 23.54 -3.14
N TYR A 141 9.93 23.72 -2.10
CA TYR A 141 8.94 22.73 -1.71
C TYR A 141 7.75 22.99 -2.60
N ASP A 142 7.72 22.26 -3.71
CA ASP A 142 6.54 21.94 -4.46
C ASP A 142 5.52 21.25 -3.53
N GLU A 143 4.71 22.11 -2.92
CA GLU A 143 3.31 21.95 -2.54
C GLU A 143 2.61 20.77 -3.23
N TYR A 144 2.69 19.58 -2.63
CA TYR A 144 1.80 18.46 -2.98
C TYR A 144 1.50 17.58 -1.75
N ASP A 145 1.15 18.24 -0.65
CA ASP A 145 0.45 17.64 0.48
C ASP A 145 -0.95 18.26 0.60
N SER A 146 -1.88 17.79 -0.26
CA SER A 146 -3.32 17.96 -0.03
C SER A 146 -4.12 16.89 -0.78
N TYR A 147 -3.99 15.63 -0.35
CA TYR A 147 -5.04 14.66 -0.55
C TYR A 147 -5.57 14.20 0.79
N GLY A 148 -6.69 14.81 1.16
CA GLY A 148 -7.78 14.18 1.91
C GLY A 148 -7.38 13.57 3.25
N LEU A 149 -7.50 14.37 4.30
CA LEU A 149 -7.80 13.90 5.65
C LEU A 149 -8.85 12.76 5.56
N PHE A 150 -8.39 11.51 5.68
CA PHE A 150 -9.26 10.44 6.12
C PHE A 150 -9.60 10.76 7.57
N ASN A 151 -10.83 11.21 7.82
CA ASN A 151 -11.42 11.24 9.16
C ASN A 151 -11.57 9.79 9.64
N TYR A 152 -10.51 9.23 10.21
CA TYR A 152 -10.64 8.10 11.11
C TYR A 152 -11.29 8.62 12.41
N PRO A 153 -12.37 8.00 12.90
CA PRO A 153 -12.91 8.35 14.21
C PRO A 153 -11.80 8.20 15.25
N THR A 154 -11.60 9.25 16.04
CA THR A 154 -10.63 9.25 17.13
C THR A 154 -11.32 8.74 18.39
N PRO A 155 -10.60 8.18 19.37
CA PRO A 155 -11.21 7.62 20.58
C PRO A 155 -12.01 8.60 21.46
N ASN A 156 -12.14 9.86 21.06
CA ASN A 156 -12.88 10.90 21.79
C ASN A 156 -14.34 11.05 21.32
N ASP A 157 -14.80 10.25 20.36
CA ASP A 157 -16.19 10.31 19.87
C ASP A 157 -17.18 9.45 20.71
N TYR A 158 -16.78 9.03 21.91
CA TYR A 158 -17.70 8.47 22.91
C TYR A 158 -18.19 9.62 23.80
N ASP A 159 -19.21 10.33 23.34
CA ASP A 159 -20.09 11.02 24.28
C ASP A 159 -20.99 9.96 24.93
N GLU A 160 -20.87 9.87 26.25
CA GLU A 160 -21.83 9.24 27.15
C GLU A 160 -23.17 9.96 26.96
N GLU A 161 -24.15 9.30 26.33
CA GLU A 161 -25.55 9.66 26.51
C GLU A 161 -26.15 8.72 27.57
N ASP A 162 -26.48 9.32 28.72
CA ASP A 162 -27.34 8.81 29.80
C ASP A 162 -28.77 8.48 29.32
#